data_AF-A0A831LFY2-F1
#
_entry.id   AF-A0A831LFY2-F1
#
_cell.length_a   1.000
_cell.length_b   1.000
_cell.length_c   1.000
_cell.angle_alpha   90.00
_cell.angle_beta   90.00
_cell.angle_gamma   90.00
#
_symmetry.space_group_name_H-M   'P 1'
#
loop_
_entity.id
_entity.type
_entity.pdbx_description
1 polymer ?
#
loop_
_entity_poly.entity_id
_entity_poly.type
_entity_poly.pdbx_seq_one_letter_code
_entity_poly.pdbx_strand_id
1 'polypeptide(L)'
;MVQNIGNRIIQAISHQAEKAGYFCAAENISSNQKVHELRRGFKRLRALLRFFKEIPDSPAGLLNQDIRNFGKLLAPLRESAVNLDLFDKNISSHNHLSEKKIRNAHELLVQKNKLLVERGFLENNLHNTIRTFFDGFDEILTKNNSEFPVRIQFFSEVSQS
;
A
#
# COMPACT_ATOMS: atom_id res chain seq x y z
N MET A 1 9.33 5.44 30.19
CA MET A 1 8.14 5.15 29.34
C MET A 1 8.40 5.32 27.82
N VAL A 2 9.50 5.95 27.38
CA VAL A 2 9.81 6.23 25.96
C VAL A 2 10.30 4.99 25.18
N GLN A 3 11.03 4.07 25.83
CA GLN A 3 11.47 2.77 25.26
C GLN A 3 10.31 1.94 24.68
N ASN A 4 9.12 2.06 25.25
CA ASN A 4 7.97 1.27 24.83
C ASN A 4 7.35 1.79 23.51
N ILE A 5 7.50 3.08 23.20
CA ILE A 5 6.88 3.68 22.01
C ILE A 5 7.68 3.37 20.75
N GLY A 6 9.02 3.52 20.79
CA GLY A 6 9.89 3.19 19.66
C GLY A 6 9.74 1.72 19.23
N ASN A 7 9.75 0.81 20.20
CA ASN A 7 9.52 -0.62 19.96
C ASN A 7 8.15 -0.89 19.34
N ARG A 8 7.10 -0.19 19.78
CA ARG A 8 5.75 -0.31 19.20
C ARG A 8 5.68 0.21 17.76
N ILE A 9 6.43 1.26 17.41
CA ILE A 9 6.47 1.77 16.04
C ILE A 9 7.18 0.77 15.12
N ILE A 10 8.32 0.22 15.55
CA ILE A 10 9.04 -0.81 14.79
C ILE A 10 8.14 -2.04 14.58
N GLN A 11 7.50 -2.54 15.64
CA GLN A 11 6.52 -3.63 15.54
C GLN A 11 5.37 -3.30 14.58
N ALA A 12 4.85 -2.06 14.61
CA ALA A 12 3.81 -1.63 13.70
C ALA A 12 4.30 -1.60 12.23
N ILE A 13 5.56 -1.22 12.00
CA ILE A 13 6.17 -1.23 10.66
C ILE A 13 6.33 -2.67 10.17
N SER A 14 6.97 -3.55 10.95
CA SER A 14 7.17 -4.96 10.61
C SER A 14 5.83 -5.64 10.34
N HIS A 15 4.82 -5.40 11.17
CA HIS A 15 3.48 -5.96 10.96
C HIS A 15 2.83 -5.48 9.64
N GLN A 16 3.02 -4.22 9.25
CA GLN A 16 2.50 -3.75 7.96
C GLN A 16 3.31 -4.31 6.77
N ALA A 17 4.62 -4.51 6.93
CA ALA A 17 5.49 -5.14 5.94
C ALA A 17 5.11 -6.61 5.71
N GLU A 18 4.94 -7.39 6.79
CA GLU A 18 4.45 -8.77 6.75
C GLU A 18 3.11 -8.87 6.04
N LYS A 19 2.17 -7.96 6.36
CA LYS A 19 0.88 -7.91 5.66
C LYS A 19 1.03 -7.67 4.18
N ALA A 20 1.94 -6.80 3.76
CA ALA A 20 2.20 -6.58 2.35
C ALA A 20 2.74 -7.85 1.66
N GLY A 21 3.67 -8.57 2.30
CA GLY A 21 4.13 -9.87 1.83
C GLY A 21 3.01 -10.90 1.72
N TYR A 22 2.19 -11.03 2.76
CA TYR A 22 1.01 -11.92 2.78
C TYR A 22 0.05 -11.66 1.61
N PHE A 23 -0.35 -10.41 1.38
CA PHE A 23 -1.30 -10.11 0.29
C PHE A 23 -0.71 -10.39 -1.10
N CYS A 24 0.61 -10.34 -1.26
CA CYS A 24 1.24 -10.75 -2.51
C CYS A 24 1.18 -12.28 -2.72
N ALA A 25 1.33 -13.06 -1.64
CA ALA A 25 1.37 -14.53 -1.68
C ALA A 25 -0.01 -15.22 -1.61
N ALA A 26 -1.01 -14.61 -1.00
CA ALA A 26 -2.29 -15.25 -0.72
C ALA A 26 -3.06 -15.66 -2.00
N GLU A 27 -3.28 -16.94 -2.27
CA GLU A 27 -3.95 -17.39 -3.51
C GLU A 27 -5.48 -17.21 -3.48
N ASN A 28 -6.07 -17.20 -2.29
CA ASN A 28 -7.51 -17.15 -2.07
C ASN A 28 -8.12 -15.73 -2.10
N ILE A 29 -7.34 -14.71 -2.49
CA ILE A 29 -7.77 -13.31 -2.51
C ILE A 29 -7.75 -12.79 -3.95
N SER A 30 -8.81 -12.11 -4.37
CA SER A 30 -8.86 -11.51 -5.71
C SER A 30 -7.76 -10.46 -5.89
N SER A 31 -7.21 -10.35 -7.10
CA SER A 31 -6.15 -9.39 -7.41
C SER A 31 -6.56 -7.95 -7.12
N ASN A 32 -7.83 -7.58 -7.34
CA ASN A 32 -8.35 -6.26 -6.99
C ASN A 32 -8.31 -6.01 -5.47
N GLN A 33 -8.63 -7.01 -4.65
CA GLN A 33 -8.57 -6.91 -3.20
C GLN A 33 -7.11 -6.85 -2.71
N LYS A 34 -6.21 -7.64 -3.30
CA LYS A 34 -4.76 -7.55 -3.03
C LYS A 34 -4.23 -6.15 -3.29
N VAL A 35 -4.51 -5.60 -4.47
CA VAL A 35 -4.11 -4.24 -4.87
C VAL A 35 -4.69 -3.20 -3.91
N HIS A 36 -5.94 -3.35 -3.47
CA HIS A 36 -6.56 -2.47 -2.50
C HIS A 36 -5.81 -2.47 -1.16
N GLU A 37 -5.61 -3.65 -0.56
CA GLU A 37 -4.97 -3.78 0.74
C GLU A 37 -3.48 -3.38 0.68
N LEU A 38 -2.77 -3.71 -0.40
CA LEU A 38 -1.39 -3.24 -0.61
C LEU A 38 -1.31 -1.72 -0.64
N ARG A 39 -2.16 -1.03 -1.40
CA ARG A 39 -2.17 0.44 -1.43
C ARG A 39 -2.47 1.04 -0.07
N ARG A 40 -3.39 0.44 0.70
CA ARG A 40 -3.72 0.86 2.05
C ARG A 40 -2.54 0.66 3.00
N GLY A 41 -1.89 -0.50 2.94
CA GLY A 41 -0.67 -0.82 3.69
C GLY A 41 0.47 0.15 3.37
N PHE A 42 0.71 0.44 2.09
CA PHE A 42 1.75 1.39 1.66
C PHE A 42 1.52 2.80 2.18
N LYS A 43 0.27 3.28 2.21
CA LYS A 43 -0.05 4.58 2.83
C LYS A 43 0.29 4.59 4.32
N ARG A 44 -0.01 3.52 5.05
CA ARG A 44 0.28 3.37 6.48
C ARG A 44 1.79 3.27 6.74
N LEU A 45 2.48 2.38 6.04
CA LEU A 45 3.94 2.23 6.11
C LEU A 45 4.65 3.56 5.87
N ARG A 46 4.28 4.28 4.81
CA ARG A 46 4.87 5.59 4.51
C ARG A 46 4.57 6.65 5.56
N ALA A 47 3.46 6.56 6.29
CA ALA A 47 3.18 7.44 7.41
C ALA A 47 4.06 7.07 8.61
N LEU A 48 4.21 5.78 8.92
CA LEU A 48 5.06 5.30 10.02
C LEU A 48 6.55 5.61 9.77
N LEU A 49 7.04 5.46 8.54
CA LEU A 49 8.42 5.77 8.19
C LEU A 49 8.76 7.27 8.33
N ARG A 50 7.77 8.17 8.39
CA ARG A 50 8.04 9.61 8.64
C ARG A 50 8.62 9.86 10.01
N PHE A 51 8.32 9.03 11.01
CA PHE A 51 8.90 9.15 12.36
C PHE A 51 10.40 8.90 12.39
N PHE A 52 10.97 8.32 11.33
CA PHE A 52 12.41 8.04 11.20
C PHE A 52 13.13 9.04 10.30
N LYS A 53 12.42 10.05 9.76
CA LYS A 53 13.00 11.04 8.84
C LYS A 53 14.12 11.87 9.48
N GLU A 54 14.01 12.12 10.78
CA GLU A 54 14.95 12.94 11.54
C GLU A 54 16.12 12.15 12.11
N ILE A 55 16.13 10.82 11.94
CA ILE A 55 17.23 9.96 12.39
C ILE A 55 18.31 9.98 11.30
N PRO A 56 19.53 10.50 11.60
CA PRO A 56 20.63 10.49 10.65
C PRO A 56 20.94 9.06 10.18
N ASP A 57 21.30 8.92 8.91
CA ASP A 57 21.67 7.64 8.28
C ASP A 57 20.59 6.54 8.31
N SER A 58 19.34 6.92 8.61
CA SER A 58 18.21 5.99 8.56
C SER A 58 17.86 5.61 7.11
N PRO A 59 17.67 4.31 6.80
CA PRO A 59 17.20 3.88 5.48
C PRO A 59 15.74 4.27 5.20
N ALA A 60 15.02 4.85 6.19
CA ALA A 60 13.60 5.17 6.10
C ALA A 60 13.25 6.10 4.93
N GLY A 61 14.15 7.01 4.55
CA GLY A 61 13.95 7.89 3.38
C GLY A 61 13.86 7.13 2.07
N LEU A 62 14.82 6.21 1.84
CA LEU A 62 14.85 5.35 0.65
C LEU A 62 13.63 4.41 0.63
N LEU A 63 13.36 3.74 1.74
CA LEU A 63 12.19 2.85 1.89
C LEU A 63 10.88 3.60 1.61
N ASN A 64 10.73 4.85 2.07
CA ASN A 64 9.52 5.63 1.78
C ASN A 64 9.36 5.90 0.29
N GLN A 65 10.47 6.17 -0.41
CA GLN A 65 10.47 6.43 -1.84
C GLN A 65 10.15 5.17 -2.64
N ASP A 66 10.71 4.02 -2.27
CA ASP A 66 10.41 2.73 -2.92
C ASP A 66 8.94 2.34 -2.74
N ILE A 67 8.43 2.43 -1.50
CA ILE A 67 7.02 2.17 -1.22
C ILE A 67 6.11 3.17 -1.95
N ARG A 68 6.54 4.42 -2.12
CA ARG A 68 5.81 5.41 -2.94
C ARG A 68 5.77 4.98 -4.40
N ASN A 69 6.88 4.50 -4.94
CA ASN A 69 6.98 4.04 -6.33
C ASN A 69 6.07 2.84 -6.57
N PHE A 70 6.08 1.82 -5.70
CA PHE A 70 5.12 0.72 -5.76
C PHE A 70 3.66 1.22 -5.67
N GLY A 71 3.40 2.18 -4.78
CA GLY A 71 2.09 2.83 -4.70
C GLY A 71 1.65 3.51 -6.00
N LYS A 72 2.57 4.10 -6.77
CA LYS A 72 2.24 4.67 -8.09
C LYS A 72 1.92 3.59 -9.11
N LEU A 73 2.68 2.49 -9.13
CA LEU A 73 2.44 1.36 -10.05
C LEU A 73 1.07 0.70 -9.81
N LEU A 74 0.64 0.61 -8.55
CA LEU A 74 -0.68 0.07 -8.20
C LEU A 74 -1.85 1.06 -8.42
N ALA A 75 -1.59 2.33 -8.70
CA ALA A 75 -2.64 3.35 -8.78
C ALA A 75 -3.63 3.12 -9.94
N PRO A 76 -3.18 2.91 -11.19
CA PRO A 76 -4.09 2.66 -12.31
C PRO A 76 -4.95 1.41 -12.12
N LEU A 77 -4.38 0.36 -11.51
CA LEU A 77 -5.09 -0.88 -11.21
C LEU A 77 -6.25 -0.63 -10.25
N ARG A 78 -6.00 0.11 -9.18
CA ARG A 78 -7.03 0.43 -8.19
C ARG A 78 -8.07 1.40 -8.73
N GLU A 79 -7.64 2.40 -9.49
CA GLU A 79 -8.53 3.40 -10.10
C GLU A 79 -9.50 2.72 -11.05
N SER A 80 -9.04 1.78 -11.88
CA SER A 80 -9.91 1.00 -12.75
C SER A 80 -10.97 0.21 -11.98
N ALA A 81 -10.60 -0.44 -10.86
CA ALA A 81 -11.56 -1.16 -10.03
C ALA A 81 -12.56 -0.23 -9.34
N VAL A 82 -12.10 0.93 -8.84
CA VAL A 82 -12.98 1.95 -8.25
C VAL A 82 -13.95 2.52 -9.29
N ASN A 83 -13.50 2.73 -10.53
CA ASN A 83 -14.36 3.23 -11.60
C ASN A 83 -15.48 2.24 -11.95
N LEU A 84 -15.20 0.93 -11.89
CA LEU A 84 -16.24 -0.10 -12.00
C LEU A 84 -17.24 -0.01 -10.85
N ASP A 85 -16.76 0.02 -9.60
CA ASP A 85 -17.64 0.15 -8.42
C ASP A 85 -18.53 1.41 -8.50
N LEU A 86 -17.99 2.52 -9.02
CA LEU A 86 -18.74 3.77 -9.22
C LEU A 86 -19.76 3.65 -10.36
N PHE A 87 -19.40 2.97 -11.45
CA PHE A 87 -20.29 2.73 -12.57
C PHE A 87 -21.54 1.93 -12.12
N ASP A 88 -21.34 0.85 -11.36
CA ASP A 88 -22.43 0.00 -10.86
C ASP A 88 -23.36 0.76 -9.91
N LYS A 89 -22.79 1.59 -9.02
CA LYS A 89 -23.57 2.45 -8.12
C LYS A 89 -24.40 3.48 -8.87
N ASN A 90 -23.84 4.08 -9.92
CA ASN A 90 -24.51 5.11 -10.71
C ASN A 90 -25.62 4.53 -11.60
N ILE A 91 -25.46 3.32 -12.13
CA ILE A 91 -26.54 2.65 -12.89
C ILE A 91 -27.71 2.32 -11.98
N SER A 92 -27.44 1.81 -10.78
CA SER A 92 -28.48 1.42 -9.81
C SER A 92 -29.37 2.59 -9.38
N SER A 93 -28.95 3.83 -9.63
CA SER A 93 -29.69 5.06 -9.30
C SER A 93 -30.39 5.71 -10.49
N HIS A 94 -30.19 5.26 -11.73
CA HIS A 94 -30.69 5.95 -12.93
C HIS A 94 -31.41 5.00 -13.91
N ASN A 95 -32.75 4.97 -13.84
CA ASN A 95 -33.62 4.08 -14.63
C ASN A 95 -33.85 4.50 -16.11
N HIS A 96 -33.15 5.53 -16.61
CA HIS A 96 -33.47 6.13 -17.93
C HIS A 96 -32.59 5.67 -19.09
N LEU A 97 -31.65 4.75 -18.86
CA LEU A 97 -30.73 4.27 -19.89
C LEU A 97 -31.19 2.90 -20.43
N SER A 98 -30.93 2.66 -21.72
CA SER A 98 -31.19 1.37 -22.35
C SER A 98 -30.35 0.27 -21.68
N GLU A 99 -31.00 -0.73 -21.09
CA GLU A 99 -30.36 -1.86 -20.41
C GLU A 99 -29.28 -2.54 -21.26
N LYS A 100 -29.52 -2.68 -22.58
CA LYS A 100 -28.55 -3.29 -23.51
C LYS A 100 -27.26 -2.48 -23.60
N LYS A 101 -27.35 -1.14 -23.67
CA LYS A 101 -26.17 -0.27 -23.76
C LYS A 101 -25.39 -0.27 -22.44
N ILE A 102 -26.11 -0.25 -21.32
CA ILE A 102 -25.52 -0.34 -19.98
C ILE A 102 -24.76 -1.66 -19.82
N ARG A 103 -25.39 -2.78 -20.14
CA ARG A 103 -24.78 -4.11 -20.02
C ARG A 103 -23.51 -4.22 -20.87
N ASN A 104 -23.56 -3.76 -22.13
CA ASN A 104 -22.38 -3.77 -23.00
C ASN A 104 -21.23 -2.92 -22.44
N ALA A 105 -21.54 -1.73 -21.92
CA ALA A 105 -20.52 -0.86 -21.31
C ALA A 105 -19.94 -1.49 -20.04
N HIS A 106 -20.78 -2.09 -19.19
CA HIS A 106 -20.36 -2.83 -18.00
C HIS A 106 -19.39 -3.96 -18.36
N GLU A 107 -19.78 -4.84 -19.28
CA GLU A 107 -18.96 -5.98 -19.72
C GLU A 107 -17.60 -5.51 -20.26
N LEU A 108 -17.57 -4.44 -21.05
CA LEU A 108 -16.35 -3.87 -21.59
C LEU A 108 -15.44 -3.29 -20.49
N LEU A 109 -16.01 -2.62 -19.48
CA LEU A 109 -15.25 -2.10 -18.35
C LEU A 109 -14.69 -3.24 -17.49
N VAL A 110 -15.47 -4.29 -17.24
CA VAL A 110 -15.04 -5.48 -16.49
C VAL A 110 -13.88 -6.18 -17.20
N GLN A 111 -13.99 -6.38 -18.51
CA GLN A 111 -12.91 -6.97 -19.30
C GLN A 111 -11.65 -6.11 -19.28
N LYS A 112 -11.78 -4.79 -19.43
CA LYS A 112 -10.63 -3.87 -19.37
C LYS A 112 -9.96 -3.89 -17.99
N ASN A 113 -10.72 -3.90 -16.90
CA ASN A 113 -10.16 -4.01 -15.55
C ASN A 113 -9.43 -5.35 -15.36
N LYS A 114 -10.05 -6.45 -15.76
CA LYS A 114 -9.46 -7.79 -15.67
C LYS A 114 -8.11 -7.84 -16.39
N LEU A 115 -8.07 -7.42 -17.66
CA LEU A 115 -6.83 -7.38 -18.45
C LEU A 115 -5.78 -6.46 -17.82
N LEU A 116 -6.18 -5.29 -17.33
CA LEU A 116 -5.26 -4.34 -16.71
C LEU A 116 -4.61 -4.93 -15.45
N VAL A 117 -5.40 -5.64 -14.63
CA VAL A 117 -4.92 -6.27 -13.40
C VAL A 117 -4.08 -7.50 -13.69
N GLU A 118 -4.51 -8.38 -14.61
CA GLU A 118 -3.73 -9.55 -15.02
C GLU A 118 -2.36 -9.13 -15.57
N ARG A 119 -2.33 -8.20 -16.53
CA ARG A 119 -1.07 -7.68 -17.10
C ARG A 119 -0.23 -6.94 -16.07
N GLY A 120 -0.85 -5.96 -15.40
CA GLY A 120 -0.13 -5.02 -14.54
C GLY A 120 0.34 -5.61 -13.20
N PHE A 121 -0.36 -6.61 -12.67
CA PHE A 121 -0.06 -7.19 -11.37
C PHE A 121 0.58 -8.58 -11.45
N LEU A 122 0.09 -9.44 -12.34
CA LEU A 122 0.54 -10.84 -12.46
C LEU A 122 1.61 -11.01 -13.53
N GLU A 123 1.33 -10.69 -14.79
CA GLU A 123 2.25 -10.92 -15.92
C GLU A 123 3.53 -10.08 -15.81
N ASN A 124 3.40 -8.82 -15.39
CA ASN A 124 4.55 -7.95 -15.11
C ASN A 124 5.31 -8.33 -13.83
N ASN A 125 4.94 -9.44 -13.17
CA ASN A 125 5.57 -9.97 -11.97
C ASN A 125 5.59 -8.99 -10.77
N LEU A 126 4.77 -7.94 -10.80
CA LEU A 126 4.77 -6.86 -9.80
C LEU A 126 4.47 -7.38 -8.39
N HIS A 127 3.56 -8.35 -8.26
CA HIS A 127 3.25 -9.00 -7.00
C HIS A 127 4.50 -9.68 -6.38
N ASN A 128 5.31 -10.38 -7.17
CA ASN A 128 6.54 -11.00 -6.66
C ASN A 128 7.62 -9.96 -6.40
N THR A 129 7.77 -8.92 -7.22
CA THR A 129 8.70 -7.82 -6.94
C THR A 129 8.40 -7.15 -5.60
N ILE A 130 7.11 -6.87 -5.33
CA ILE A 130 6.67 -6.32 -4.05
C ILE A 130 6.95 -7.33 -2.93
N ARG A 131 6.62 -8.62 -3.13
CA ARG A 131 6.88 -9.67 -2.12
C ARG A 131 8.35 -9.73 -1.75
N THR A 132 9.24 -9.87 -2.72
CA THR A 132 10.70 -9.95 -2.49
C THR A 132 11.25 -8.70 -1.81
N PHE A 133 10.72 -7.52 -2.12
CA PHE A 133 11.07 -6.30 -1.40
C PHE A 133 10.69 -6.37 0.08
N PHE A 134 9.54 -6.97 0.40
CA PHE A 134 9.05 -7.08 1.78
C PHE A 134 9.60 -8.29 2.55
N ASP A 135 10.04 -9.36 1.89
CA ASP A 135 10.62 -10.56 2.52
C ASP A 135 11.94 -10.24 3.25
N GLY A 136 12.65 -9.17 2.88
CA GLY A 136 13.87 -8.67 3.54
C GLY A 136 13.69 -7.35 4.28
N PHE A 137 12.46 -6.91 4.51
CA PHE A 137 12.19 -5.54 4.97
C PHE A 137 12.76 -5.24 6.37
N ASP A 138 12.63 -6.19 7.29
CA ASP A 138 13.12 -6.03 8.67
C ASP A 138 14.64 -5.97 8.73
N GLU A 139 15.33 -6.76 7.90
CA GLU A 139 16.78 -6.69 7.76
C GLU A 139 17.21 -5.33 7.23
N ILE A 140 16.52 -4.78 6.22
CA ILE A 140 16.84 -3.46 5.66
C ILE A 140 16.59 -2.36 6.71
N LEU A 141 15.53 -2.48 7.50
CA LEU A 141 15.22 -1.53 8.56
C LEU A 141 16.28 -1.57 9.68
N THR A 142 16.82 -2.75 10.00
CA THR A 142 17.70 -2.97 11.17
C THR A 142 19.19 -3.06 10.87
N LYS A 143 19.59 -3.18 9.59
CA LYS A 143 20.98 -3.48 9.14
C LYS A 143 22.05 -2.51 9.63
N ASN A 144 21.69 -1.32 10.09
CA ASN A 144 22.70 -0.33 10.46
C ASN A 144 23.23 -0.43 11.88
N ASN A 145 22.66 -1.21 12.82
CA ASN A 145 23.15 -1.35 14.21
C ASN A 145 23.48 -0.03 14.96
N SER A 146 23.26 1.13 14.36
CA SER A 146 23.18 2.42 15.00
C SER A 146 21.99 2.27 15.91
N GLU A 147 22.26 2.23 17.22
CA GLU A 147 21.26 2.32 18.28
C GLU A 147 20.08 3.13 17.75
N PHE A 148 19.00 2.45 17.33
CA PHE A 148 17.79 3.16 16.95
C PHE A 148 17.52 4.02 18.17
N PRO A 149 17.51 5.36 18.05
CA PRO A 149 17.44 6.17 19.23
C PRO A 149 16.12 5.81 19.87
N VAL A 150 16.24 5.08 20.98
CA VAL A 150 15.26 4.92 22.05
C VAL A 150 14.72 6.29 22.51
N ARG A 151 15.31 7.36 21.99
CA ARG A 151 14.93 8.76 22.04
C ARG A 151 14.44 9.23 20.67
N ILE A 152 13.25 8.80 20.24
CA ILE A 152 12.38 9.75 19.52
C ILE A 152 11.99 10.77 20.59
N GLN A 153 12.81 11.80 20.78
CA GLN A 153 12.44 12.96 21.57
C GLN A 153 11.38 13.71 20.77
N PHE A 154 10.12 13.34 20.98
CA PHE A 154 9.01 14.22 20.66
C PHE A 154 9.14 15.46 21.56
N PHE A 155 9.95 16.44 21.16
CA PHE A 155 9.78 17.80 21.62
C PHE A 155 8.57 18.37 20.87
N SER A 156 7.37 18.01 21.32
CA SER A 156 6.22 18.88 21.12
C SER A 156 6.42 20.06 22.06
N GLU A 157 6.79 21.21 21.49
CA GLU A 157 6.59 22.51 22.12
C GLU A 157 5.10 22.66 22.46
N VAL A 158 4.69 22.23 23.64
CA VAL A 158 3.39 22.57 24.26
C VAL A 158 3.64 23.54 25.42
N SER A 159 4.66 24.38 25.28
CA SER A 159 5.01 25.40 26.26
C SER A 159 5.72 26.56 25.57
N GLN A 160 5.00 27.23 24.65
CA GLN A 160 5.16 28.65 24.35
C GLN A 160 4.14 29.07 23.28
N SER A 161 2.90 29.29 23.74
CA SER A 161 1.92 30.26 23.22
C SER A 161 0.77 30.33 24.21
#